data_AF-A0A1I1QS73-F1
#
_entry.id   AF-A0A1I1QS73-F1
#
_cell.length_a   1.000
_cell.length_b   1.000
_cell.length_c   1.000
_cell.angle_alpha   90.00
_cell.angle_beta   90.00
_cell.angle_gamma   90.00
#
_symmetry.space_group_name_H-M   'P 1'
#
loop_
_entity.id
_entity.type
_entity.pdbx_description
1 polymer ?
#
loop_
_entity_poly.entity_id
_entity_poly.type
_entity_poly.pdbx_seq_one_letter_code
_entity_poly.pdbx_strand_id
1 'polypeptide(L)'
;MQPKNSLVRYMLDRGHSVFVISWVNPTSDHADKDFADYMKLGPLAALDAIRDITREEKANILGFCIGGILVTATLAYLAAIGDDRVNSATTLATMVDFKDVGEIGVFVDENRLEVLRAHMEEKGYLEAYHLQDMFSMLRENDLIWSFFEANYLRGRKPRAFDLLYWNSDSTRLPAAMLLWYLKEVYLENRLRQPGGLEMNGVKIDLSKIETPVFVLATSEDHIAPWTSIYPATQILGGEVEFVLGGSGHIAGVINPPTERAKYGFRKSDTYPPEPANFLTKATEMPGSWWPYWADWLEAKDGKTVKPRKPVNRGKYKSIEPAPGSYVRAN
;
A
#
# COMPACT_ATOMS: atom_id res chain seq x y z
N MET A 1 11.26 -10.89 -8.43
CA MET A 1 10.00 -10.62 -9.18
C MET A 1 10.24 -10.79 -10.67
N GLN A 2 9.33 -11.46 -11.38
CA GLN A 2 9.42 -11.68 -12.84
C GLN A 2 8.59 -10.65 -13.63
N PRO A 3 8.98 -10.30 -14.88
CA PRO A 3 8.26 -9.33 -15.71
C PRO A 3 6.76 -9.62 -15.86
N LYS A 4 6.39 -10.90 -16.00
CA LYS A 4 5.01 -11.35 -16.17
C LYS A 4 4.08 -11.12 -14.96
N ASN A 5 4.63 -10.83 -13.79
CA ASN A 5 3.87 -10.58 -12.57
C ASN A 5 4.01 -9.11 -12.10
N SER A 6 4.52 -8.21 -12.95
CA SER A 6 4.74 -6.82 -12.59
C SER A 6 3.52 -5.96 -12.90
N LEU A 7 2.90 -5.39 -11.85
CA LEU A 7 1.82 -4.42 -11.98
C LEU A 7 2.29 -3.15 -12.71
N VAL A 8 3.53 -2.70 -12.44
CA VAL A 8 4.16 -1.56 -13.13
C VAL A 8 4.23 -1.83 -14.62
N ARG A 9 4.71 -3.02 -15.02
CA ARG A 9 4.78 -3.39 -16.44
C ARG A 9 3.40 -3.44 -17.08
N TYR A 10 2.42 -4.03 -16.39
CA TYR A 10 1.04 -4.10 -16.86
C TYR A 10 0.47 -2.71 -17.18
N MET A 11 0.65 -1.73 -16.28
CA MET A 11 0.16 -0.37 -16.49
C MET A 11 0.94 0.39 -17.57
N LEU A 12 2.24 0.15 -17.72
CA LEU A 12 3.03 0.66 -18.84
C LEU A 12 2.51 0.11 -20.18
N ASP A 13 2.21 -1.19 -20.25
CA ASP A 13 1.68 -1.85 -21.44
C ASP A 13 0.25 -1.36 -21.78
N ARG A 14 -0.52 -0.90 -20.78
CA ARG A 14 -1.81 -0.20 -20.98
C ARG A 14 -1.67 1.29 -21.37
N GLY A 15 -0.45 1.81 -21.45
CA GLY A 15 -0.19 3.17 -21.95
C GLY A 15 -0.12 4.26 -20.87
N HIS A 16 -0.14 3.91 -19.59
CA HIS A 16 0.04 4.88 -18.51
C HIS A 16 1.51 5.31 -18.37
N SER A 17 1.73 6.58 -18.04
CA SER A 17 3.03 7.04 -17.53
C SER A 17 3.13 6.69 -16.05
N VAL A 18 3.98 5.71 -15.71
CA VAL A 18 4.11 5.22 -14.32
C VAL A 18 5.34 5.84 -13.65
N PHE A 19 5.12 6.43 -12.48
CA PHE A 19 6.16 6.91 -11.57
C PHE A 19 6.11 6.07 -10.28
N VAL A 20 7.27 5.77 -9.70
CA VAL A 20 7.38 4.92 -8.51
C VAL A 20 8.27 5.61 -7.49
N ILE A 21 7.81 5.71 -6.24
CA ILE A 21 8.65 6.15 -5.13
C ILE A 21 9.48 4.96 -4.68
N SER A 22 10.80 5.05 -4.85
CA SER A 22 11.76 4.13 -4.26
C SER A 22 12.27 4.74 -2.96
N TRP A 23 11.85 4.18 -1.83
CA TRP A 23 12.23 4.65 -0.51
C TRP A 23 13.70 4.35 -0.22
N VAL A 24 14.38 5.28 0.45
CA VAL A 24 15.71 5.05 1.00
C VAL A 24 15.62 4.02 2.13
N ASN A 25 16.61 3.13 2.26
CA ASN A 25 16.77 2.32 3.46
C ASN A 25 17.39 3.20 4.56
N PRO A 26 16.66 3.52 5.64
CA PRO A 26 17.08 4.50 6.63
C PRO A 26 18.44 4.22 7.28
N THR A 27 19.08 5.29 7.73
CA THR A 27 20.28 5.29 8.58
C THR A 27 19.99 6.12 9.84
N SER A 28 20.96 6.23 10.75
CA SER A 28 20.85 7.12 11.91
C SER A 28 20.54 8.57 11.54
N ASP A 29 20.96 9.03 10.35
CA ASP A 29 20.66 10.39 9.84
C ASP A 29 19.16 10.62 9.60
N HIS A 30 18.39 9.54 9.54
CA HIS A 30 16.95 9.57 9.29
C HIS A 30 16.13 9.36 10.58
N ALA A 31 16.76 9.23 11.74
CA ALA A 31 16.11 8.81 12.98
C ALA A 31 14.87 9.64 13.36
N ASP A 32 14.96 10.95 13.14
CA ASP A 32 13.92 11.93 13.47
C ASP A 32 12.84 12.07 12.39
N LYS A 33 12.94 11.30 11.29
CA LYS A 33 11.93 11.33 10.23
C LYS A 33 10.66 10.65 10.71
N ASP A 34 9.60 11.45 10.83
CA ASP A 34 8.26 11.01 11.24
C ASP A 34 7.35 10.72 10.03
N PHE A 35 6.09 10.36 10.30
CA PHE A 35 5.14 10.04 9.23
C PHE A 35 4.80 11.25 8.34
N ALA A 36 4.84 12.47 8.87
CA ALA A 36 4.62 13.70 8.11
C ALA A 36 5.80 14.04 7.19
N ASP A 37 7.03 13.76 7.61
CA ASP A 37 8.22 13.79 6.75
C ASP A 37 8.07 12.81 5.57
N TYR A 38 7.59 11.59 5.80
CA TYR A 38 7.33 10.63 4.71
C TYR A 38 6.29 11.15 3.73
N MET A 39 5.22 11.80 4.21
CA MET A 39 4.22 12.44 3.35
C MET A 39 4.83 13.55 2.50
N LYS A 40 5.59 14.44 3.14
CA LYS A 40 6.19 15.62 2.52
C LYS A 40 7.27 15.26 1.50
N LEU A 41 8.21 14.39 1.88
CA LEU A 41 9.35 14.01 1.06
C LEU A 41 9.03 12.88 0.07
N GLY A 42 7.93 12.15 0.29
CA GLY A 42 7.45 11.11 -0.61
C GLY A 42 6.32 11.61 -1.52
N PRO A 43 5.04 11.33 -1.22
CA PRO A 43 3.91 11.67 -2.09
C PRO A 43 3.87 13.12 -2.55
N LEU A 44 4.02 14.11 -1.65
CA LEU A 44 3.90 15.53 -2.04
C LEU A 44 5.04 15.95 -2.99
N ALA A 45 6.30 15.64 -2.64
CA ALA A 45 7.45 15.92 -3.50
C ALA A 45 7.38 15.17 -4.85
N ALA A 46 6.89 13.92 -4.84
CA ALA A 46 6.71 13.15 -6.06
C ALA A 46 5.63 13.77 -6.96
N LEU A 47 4.49 14.20 -6.41
CA LEU A 47 3.44 14.89 -7.16
C LEU A 47 3.93 16.21 -7.76
N ASP A 48 4.72 16.99 -7.02
CA ASP A 48 5.36 18.21 -7.53
C ASP A 48 6.29 17.90 -8.73
N ALA A 49 7.13 16.86 -8.59
CA ALA A 49 8.03 16.42 -9.65
C ALA A 49 7.27 15.91 -10.88
N ILE A 50 6.20 15.13 -10.67
CA ILE A 50 5.35 14.62 -11.75
C ILE A 50 4.73 15.79 -12.50
N ARG A 51 4.12 16.75 -11.80
CA ARG A 51 3.53 17.96 -12.42
C ARG A 51 4.57 18.74 -13.22
N ASP A 52 5.79 18.90 -12.69
CA ASP A 52 6.86 19.59 -13.41
C ASP A 52 7.32 18.85 -14.68
N ILE A 53 7.39 17.52 -14.62
CA ILE A 53 7.82 16.65 -15.73
C ILE A 53 6.74 16.54 -16.80
N THR A 54 5.49 16.30 -16.40
CA THR A 54 4.38 15.98 -17.29
C THR A 54 3.60 17.20 -17.74
N ARG A 55 3.64 18.28 -16.94
CA ARG A 55 2.77 19.47 -17.07
C ARG A 55 1.28 19.18 -16.88
N GLU A 56 0.94 18.00 -16.35
CA GLU A 56 -0.43 17.69 -15.94
C GLU A 56 -0.70 18.27 -14.56
N GLU A 57 -1.88 18.86 -14.36
CA GLU A 57 -2.25 19.47 -13.08
C GLU A 57 -2.59 18.43 -12.02
N LYS A 58 -3.12 17.27 -12.45
CA LYS A 58 -3.52 16.18 -11.57
C LYS A 58 -2.82 14.88 -11.91
N ALA A 59 -2.69 14.01 -10.92
CA ALA A 59 -2.20 12.65 -11.08
C ALA A 59 -3.08 11.65 -10.33
N ASN A 60 -3.05 10.39 -10.77
CA ASN A 60 -3.61 9.29 -9.99
C ASN A 60 -2.51 8.73 -9.07
N ILE A 61 -2.86 8.37 -7.84
CA ILE A 61 -1.91 7.84 -6.85
C ILE A 61 -2.31 6.44 -6.39
N LEU A 62 -1.32 5.58 -6.14
CA LEU A 62 -1.53 4.23 -5.62
C LEU A 62 -0.64 3.99 -4.41
N GLY A 63 -1.22 3.47 -3.33
CA GLY A 63 -0.51 3.00 -2.14
C GLY A 63 -0.81 1.54 -1.85
N PHE A 64 0.18 0.82 -1.34
CA PHE A 64 0.08 -0.58 -0.95
C PHE A 64 0.51 -0.74 0.51
N CYS A 65 -0.27 -1.47 1.31
CA CYS A 65 -0.01 -1.70 2.74
C CYS A 65 0.18 -0.36 3.49
N ILE A 66 1.27 -0.16 4.23
CA ILE A 66 1.58 1.11 4.91
C ILE A 66 1.66 2.29 3.94
N GLY A 67 2.05 2.07 2.68
CA GLY A 67 2.02 3.09 1.63
C GLY A 67 0.60 3.55 1.31
N GLY A 68 -0.40 2.67 1.42
CA GLY A 68 -1.81 3.05 1.30
C GLY A 68 -2.28 3.91 2.46
N ILE A 69 -1.84 3.63 3.68
CA ILE A 69 -2.12 4.47 4.85
C ILE A 69 -1.57 5.87 4.63
N LEU A 70 -0.32 5.95 4.14
CA LEU A 70 0.32 7.22 3.80
C LEU A 70 -0.46 7.97 2.71
N VAL A 71 -0.92 7.28 1.66
CA VAL A 71 -1.78 7.86 0.62
C VAL A 71 -3.07 8.39 1.23
N THR A 72 -3.79 7.61 2.03
CA THR A 72 -5.04 8.04 2.66
C THR A 72 -4.85 9.26 3.57
N ALA A 73 -3.79 9.28 4.38
CA ALA A 73 -3.43 10.45 5.19
C ALA A 73 -3.08 11.66 4.32
N THR A 74 -2.36 11.45 3.21
CA THR A 74 -2.03 12.50 2.24
C THR A 74 -3.29 13.10 1.61
N LEU A 75 -4.26 12.27 1.21
CA LEU A 75 -5.52 12.74 0.63
C LEU A 75 -6.31 13.60 1.63
N ALA A 76 -6.39 13.17 2.89
CA ALA A 76 -7.07 13.93 3.93
C ALA A 76 -6.35 15.25 4.24
N TYR A 77 -5.02 15.25 4.23
CA TYR A 77 -4.22 16.49 4.33
C TYR A 77 -4.49 17.44 3.16
N LEU A 78 -4.47 16.93 1.92
CA LEU A 78 -4.74 17.72 0.71
C LEU A 78 -6.16 18.31 0.73
N ALA A 79 -7.16 17.52 1.14
CA ALA A 79 -8.53 17.99 1.32
C ALA A 79 -8.62 19.12 2.36
N ALA A 80 -7.92 18.99 3.50
CA ALA A 80 -7.93 20.00 4.55
C ALA A 80 -7.30 21.34 4.12
N ILE A 81 -6.34 21.32 3.19
CA ILE A 81 -5.70 22.54 2.66
C ILE A 81 -6.31 23.01 1.32
N GLY A 82 -7.34 22.34 0.80
CA GLY A 82 -8.00 22.70 -0.46
C GLY A 82 -7.17 22.43 -1.72
N ASP A 83 -6.31 21.41 -1.69
CA ASP A 83 -5.47 21.02 -2.82
C ASP A 83 -6.06 19.81 -3.56
N ASP A 84 -6.39 19.99 -4.83
CA ASP A 84 -7.10 19.02 -5.66
C ASP A 84 -6.22 18.31 -6.71
N ARG A 85 -4.89 18.30 -6.50
CA ARG A 85 -3.90 17.69 -7.41
C ARG A 85 -4.01 16.18 -7.61
N VAL A 86 -4.84 15.49 -6.83
CA VAL A 86 -5.05 14.04 -6.98
C VAL A 86 -6.40 13.79 -7.65
N ASN A 87 -6.34 13.18 -8.84
CA ASN A 87 -7.53 12.88 -9.65
C ASN A 87 -8.25 11.62 -9.16
N SER A 88 -7.50 10.58 -8.83
CA SER A 88 -8.03 9.37 -8.17
C SER A 88 -6.95 8.70 -7.33
N ALA A 89 -7.38 7.89 -6.37
CA ALA A 89 -6.49 7.11 -5.53
C ALA A 89 -6.82 5.62 -5.59
N THR A 90 -5.81 4.79 -5.34
CA THR A 90 -5.94 3.34 -5.17
C THR A 90 -5.23 2.91 -3.91
N THR A 91 -5.90 2.15 -3.06
CA THR A 91 -5.30 1.54 -1.87
C THR A 91 -5.41 0.02 -1.98
N LEU A 92 -4.28 -0.65 -1.80
CA LEU A 92 -4.18 -2.10 -1.90
C LEU A 92 -3.83 -2.68 -0.53
N ALA A 93 -4.65 -3.60 -0.02
CA ALA A 93 -4.45 -4.24 1.29
C ALA A 93 -4.15 -3.23 2.41
N THR A 94 -4.98 -2.20 2.53
CA THR A 94 -4.73 -1.02 3.37
C THR A 94 -5.86 -0.81 4.35
N MET A 95 -5.56 -0.88 5.65
CA MET A 95 -6.53 -0.59 6.70
C MET A 95 -6.65 0.92 6.93
N VAL A 96 -7.89 1.36 7.19
CA VAL A 96 -8.16 2.71 7.72
C VAL A 96 -8.78 2.67 9.12
N ASP A 97 -9.17 1.48 9.58
CA ASP A 97 -9.71 1.20 10.91
C ASP A 97 -8.90 0.06 11.56
N PHE A 98 -8.23 0.37 12.66
CA PHE A 98 -7.32 -0.53 13.38
C PHE A 98 -7.97 -1.16 14.61
N LYS A 99 -9.30 -1.27 14.63
CA LYS A 99 -10.02 -1.95 15.72
C LYS A 99 -9.69 -3.45 15.79
N ASP A 100 -9.52 -4.07 14.63
CA ASP A 100 -9.08 -5.46 14.49
C ASP A 100 -7.91 -5.48 13.50
N VAL A 101 -6.70 -5.64 14.02
CA VAL A 101 -5.46 -5.55 13.22
C VAL A 101 -4.95 -6.93 12.79
N GLY A 102 -5.76 -7.96 12.93
CA GLY A 102 -5.37 -9.34 12.64
C GLY A 102 -4.24 -9.83 13.54
N GLU A 103 -3.42 -10.74 13.00
CA GLU A 103 -2.39 -11.42 13.77
C GLU A 103 -1.25 -10.48 14.22
N ILE A 104 -1.06 -9.32 13.56
CA ILE A 104 -0.06 -8.31 13.97
C ILE A 104 -0.34 -7.78 15.38
N GLY A 105 -1.60 -7.77 15.81
CA GLY A 105 -1.99 -7.24 17.12
C GLY A 105 -1.28 -7.88 18.31
N VAL A 106 -0.82 -9.14 18.17
CA VAL A 106 -0.08 -9.83 19.25
C VAL A 106 1.30 -9.22 19.53
N PHE A 107 1.84 -8.45 18.58
CA PHE A 107 3.16 -7.82 18.67
C PHE A 107 3.10 -6.35 19.11
N VAL A 108 1.91 -5.76 19.22
CA VAL A 108 1.73 -4.32 19.48
C VAL A 108 1.00 -4.10 20.80
N ASP A 109 1.72 -3.58 21.79
CA ASP A 109 1.19 -3.10 23.08
C ASP A 109 2.08 -1.99 23.66
N GLU A 110 1.59 -1.30 24.69
CA GLU A 110 2.31 -0.18 25.32
C GLU A 110 3.67 -0.59 25.90
N ASN A 111 3.77 -1.76 26.54
CA ASN A 111 5.03 -2.20 27.14
C ASN A 111 6.06 -2.53 26.05
N ARG A 112 5.64 -3.18 24.97
CA ARG A 112 6.51 -3.46 23.81
C ARG A 112 6.94 -2.19 23.09
N LEU A 113 6.07 -1.18 23.03
CA LEU A 113 6.42 0.11 22.46
C LEU A 113 7.55 0.79 23.23
N GLU A 114 7.52 0.74 24.56
CA GLU A 114 8.60 1.29 25.40
C GLU A 114 9.91 0.49 25.27
N VAL A 115 9.83 -0.83 25.13
CA VAL A 115 11.01 -1.66 24.82
C VAL A 115 11.60 -1.30 23.46
N LEU A 116 10.76 -1.12 22.43
CA LEU A 116 11.19 -0.69 21.10
C LEU A 116 11.82 0.71 21.13
N ARG A 117 11.24 1.63 21.92
CA ARG A 117 11.79 2.97 22.12
C ARG A 117 13.21 2.91 22.69
N ALA A 118 13.41 2.14 23.76
CA ALA A 118 14.71 1.96 24.38
C ALA A 118 15.71 1.28 23.44
N HIS A 119 15.28 0.25 22.70
CA HIS A 119 16.12 -0.46 21.72
C HIS A 119 16.64 0.45 20.61
N MET A 120 15.80 1.36 20.12
CA MET A 120 16.15 2.28 19.03
C MET A 120 16.82 3.57 19.50
N GLU A 121 16.95 3.82 20.81
CA GLU A 121 17.45 5.09 21.35
C GLU A 121 18.87 5.42 20.87
N GLU A 122 19.76 4.41 20.79
CA GLU A 122 21.14 4.61 20.35
C GLU A 122 21.27 4.68 18.82
N LYS A 123 20.57 3.80 18.09
CA LYS A 123 20.72 3.66 16.63
C LYS A 123 19.83 4.61 15.82
N GLY A 124 18.71 5.03 16.41
CA GLY A 124 17.70 5.88 15.77
C GLY A 124 16.77 5.16 14.77
N TYR A 125 16.89 3.84 14.61
CA TYR A 125 16.05 3.06 13.71
C TYR A 125 15.92 1.60 14.18
N LEU A 126 14.86 0.93 13.73
CA LEU A 126 14.69 -0.52 13.87
C LEU A 126 15.46 -1.23 12.75
N GLU A 127 16.27 -2.23 13.12
CA GLU A 127 17.01 -3.04 12.16
C GLU A 127 16.09 -3.91 11.31
N ALA A 128 16.50 -4.12 10.05
CA ALA A 128 15.70 -4.83 9.06
C ALA A 128 15.30 -6.27 9.48
N TYR A 129 16.14 -6.98 10.25
CA TYR A 129 15.86 -8.36 10.64
C TYR A 129 14.65 -8.47 11.59
N HIS A 130 14.35 -7.45 12.39
CA HIS A 130 13.19 -7.48 13.30
C HIS A 130 11.87 -7.57 12.54
N LEU A 131 11.72 -6.79 11.45
CA LEU A 131 10.54 -6.90 10.58
C LEU A 131 10.52 -8.22 9.83
N GLN A 132 11.68 -8.70 9.37
CA GLN A 132 11.79 -9.99 8.69
C GLN A 132 11.30 -11.13 9.57
N ASP A 133 11.74 -11.17 10.84
CA ASP A 133 11.35 -12.18 11.81
C ASP A 133 9.86 -12.10 12.11
N MET A 134 9.33 -10.90 12.35
CA MET A 134 7.90 -10.68 12.58
C MET A 134 7.05 -11.19 11.40
N PHE A 135 7.37 -10.78 10.17
CA PHE A 135 6.62 -11.25 8.99
C PHE A 135 6.83 -12.74 8.71
N SER A 136 7.96 -13.33 9.10
CA SER A 136 8.18 -14.77 8.98
C SER A 136 7.32 -15.56 9.97
N MET A 137 7.15 -15.07 11.20
CA MET A 137 6.27 -15.66 12.22
C MET A 137 4.79 -15.59 11.80
N LEU A 138 4.36 -14.46 11.25
CA LEU A 138 2.98 -14.27 10.76
C LEU A 138 2.66 -15.16 9.53
N ARG A 139 3.67 -15.56 8.76
CA ARG A 139 3.50 -16.31 7.50
C ARG A 139 3.68 -17.83 7.63
N GLU A 140 3.76 -18.37 8.84
CA GLU A 140 3.93 -19.82 9.06
C GLU A 140 2.84 -20.64 8.32
N ASN A 141 1.59 -20.17 8.27
CA ASN A 141 0.50 -20.92 7.63
C ASN A 141 0.51 -20.84 6.08
N ASP A 142 0.74 -19.67 5.49
CA ASP A 142 0.59 -19.48 4.04
C ASP A 142 1.78 -19.99 3.23
N LEU A 143 2.98 -19.93 3.81
CA LEU A 143 4.24 -20.11 3.09
C LEU A 143 5.00 -21.35 3.53
N ILE A 144 4.84 -21.80 4.79
CA ILE A 144 5.50 -23.01 5.29
C ILE A 144 4.58 -24.21 5.17
N TRP A 145 3.29 -24.14 5.55
CA TRP A 145 2.42 -25.31 5.52
C TRP A 145 2.02 -25.77 4.10
N SER A 146 1.63 -24.84 3.22
CA SER A 146 1.34 -25.16 1.81
C SER A 146 2.59 -25.69 1.07
N PHE A 147 3.76 -25.17 1.43
CA PHE A 147 5.07 -25.63 0.97
C PHE A 147 5.43 -27.00 1.53
N PHE A 148 5.16 -27.27 2.81
CA PHE A 148 5.41 -28.56 3.45
C PHE A 148 4.48 -29.64 2.89
N GLU A 149 3.20 -29.35 2.67
CA GLU A 149 2.24 -30.28 2.07
C GLU A 149 2.62 -30.60 0.60
N ALA A 150 3.02 -29.60 -0.18
CA ALA A 150 3.43 -29.80 -1.57
C ALA A 150 4.79 -30.51 -1.73
N ASN A 151 5.73 -30.27 -0.82
CA ASN A 151 7.11 -30.75 -0.93
C ASN A 151 7.34 -32.04 -0.15
N TYR A 152 6.92 -32.09 1.11
CA TYR A 152 7.14 -33.24 1.99
C TYR A 152 6.13 -34.37 1.71
N LEU A 153 4.85 -34.04 1.52
CA LEU A 153 3.81 -35.07 1.24
C LEU A 153 3.68 -35.42 -0.24
N ARG A 154 3.96 -34.50 -1.17
CA ARG A 154 3.73 -34.70 -2.62
C ARG A 154 5.01 -34.72 -3.48
N GLY A 155 6.20 -34.59 -2.90
CA GLY A 155 7.49 -34.78 -3.56
C GLY A 155 7.79 -33.81 -4.72
N ARG A 156 7.17 -32.64 -4.76
CA ARG A 156 7.38 -31.66 -5.83
C ARG A 156 8.57 -30.75 -5.50
N LYS A 157 9.40 -30.42 -6.49
CA LYS A 157 10.49 -29.44 -6.32
C LYS A 157 9.89 -28.02 -6.23
N PRO A 158 10.26 -27.21 -5.23
CA PRO A 158 9.74 -25.85 -5.12
C PRO A 158 10.28 -24.98 -6.26
N ARG A 159 9.40 -24.22 -6.89
CA ARG A 159 9.76 -23.20 -7.87
C ARG A 159 10.34 -22.00 -7.13
N ALA A 160 11.44 -21.41 -7.62
CA ALA A 160 12.09 -20.25 -7.01
C ALA A 160 11.06 -19.15 -6.65
N PHE A 161 10.94 -18.86 -5.35
CA PHE A 161 9.95 -17.94 -4.79
C PHE A 161 10.43 -16.49 -4.94
N ASP A 162 10.04 -15.83 -6.02
CA ASP A 162 10.20 -14.37 -6.18
C ASP A 162 9.65 -13.58 -4.99
N LEU A 163 8.60 -14.10 -4.36
CA LEU A 163 7.95 -13.52 -3.18
C LEU A 163 8.77 -13.73 -1.90
N LEU A 164 9.45 -14.87 -1.76
CA LEU A 164 10.35 -15.09 -0.61
C LEU A 164 11.57 -14.19 -0.70
N TYR A 165 12.14 -14.02 -1.90
CA TYR A 165 13.26 -13.09 -2.10
C TYR A 165 12.87 -11.66 -1.70
N TRP A 166 11.70 -11.18 -2.15
CA TRP A 166 11.18 -9.87 -1.73
C TRP A 166 10.97 -9.80 -0.21
N ASN A 167 10.45 -10.86 0.41
CA ASN A 167 10.19 -10.87 1.85
C ASN A 167 11.47 -10.92 2.69
N SER A 168 12.55 -11.53 2.19
CA SER A 168 13.85 -11.56 2.85
C SER A 168 14.64 -10.26 2.68
N ASP A 169 14.24 -9.40 1.76
CA ASP A 169 14.87 -8.11 1.47
C ASP A 169 14.20 -7.01 2.30
N SER A 170 14.43 -7.08 3.62
CA SER A 170 13.78 -6.20 4.60
C SER A 170 14.48 -4.82 4.68
N THR A 171 13.78 -3.83 5.22
CA THR A 171 14.27 -2.45 5.34
C THR A 171 14.24 -1.99 6.79
N ARG A 172 15.09 -1.01 7.14
CA ARG A 172 15.04 -0.35 8.45
C ARG A 172 13.86 0.61 8.51
N LEU A 173 13.41 0.94 9.72
CA LEU A 173 12.40 1.98 9.94
C LEU A 173 12.92 3.02 10.92
N PRO A 174 12.78 4.33 10.64
CA PRO A 174 13.18 5.35 11.59
C PRO A 174 12.38 5.25 12.89
N ALA A 175 13.03 5.51 14.02
CA ALA A 175 12.41 5.42 15.33
C ALA A 175 11.21 6.36 15.46
N ALA A 176 11.34 7.61 15.02
CA ALA A 176 10.26 8.60 15.09
C ALA A 176 9.02 8.13 14.33
N MET A 177 9.18 7.69 13.08
CA MET A 177 8.06 7.18 12.28
C MET A 177 7.43 5.93 12.89
N LEU A 178 8.23 4.92 13.25
CA LEU A 178 7.70 3.64 13.73
C LEU A 178 6.96 3.79 15.06
N LEU A 179 7.53 4.50 16.03
CA LEU A 179 6.91 4.67 17.35
C LEU A 179 5.62 5.48 17.24
N TRP A 180 5.62 6.54 16.43
CA TRP A 180 4.41 7.31 16.15
C TRP A 180 3.34 6.44 15.47
N TYR A 181 3.73 5.64 14.49
CA TYR A 181 2.81 4.79 13.74
C TYR A 181 2.16 3.72 14.62
N LEU A 182 2.94 3.00 15.42
CA LEU A 182 2.40 2.00 16.35
C LEU A 182 1.49 2.62 17.40
N LYS A 183 1.87 3.77 17.96
CA LYS A 183 1.05 4.45 18.96
C LYS A 183 -0.23 5.04 18.37
N GLU A 184 -0.08 5.97 17.44
CA GLU A 184 -1.20 6.81 17.00
C GLU A 184 -2.13 6.06 16.04
N VAL A 185 -1.61 5.11 15.25
CA VAL A 185 -2.40 4.36 14.27
C VAL A 185 -2.84 3.00 14.81
N TYR A 186 -1.93 2.17 15.32
CA TYR A 186 -2.30 0.82 15.77
C TYR A 186 -3.01 0.81 17.13
N LEU A 187 -2.45 1.46 18.15
CA LEU A 187 -3.00 1.41 19.50
C LEU A 187 -4.20 2.36 19.65
N GLU A 188 -4.03 3.60 19.24
CA GLU A 188 -5.01 4.66 19.45
C GLU A 188 -6.05 4.76 18.33
N ASN A 189 -5.82 4.08 17.19
CA ASN A 189 -6.70 4.07 16.03
C ASN A 189 -7.14 5.49 15.63
N ARG A 190 -6.21 6.46 15.62
CA ARG A 190 -6.55 7.88 15.40
C ARG A 190 -6.83 8.20 13.94
N LEU A 191 -6.35 7.40 13.00
CA LEU A 191 -6.54 7.63 11.57
C LEU A 191 -8.02 7.68 11.16
N ARG A 192 -8.86 6.81 11.72
CA ARG A 192 -10.31 6.82 11.46
C ARG A 192 -11.05 7.97 12.15
N GLN A 193 -10.43 8.64 13.12
CA GLN A 193 -11.09 9.64 13.96
C GLN A 193 -10.97 11.01 13.29
N PRO A 194 -12.08 11.72 13.02
CA PRO A 194 -12.02 13.07 12.47
C PRO A 194 -11.16 14.01 13.34
N GLY A 195 -10.07 14.53 12.78
CA GLY A 195 -9.11 15.38 13.49
C GLY A 195 -8.26 14.66 14.54
N GLY A 196 -8.24 13.32 14.52
CA GLY A 196 -7.47 12.49 15.45
C GLY A 196 -5.97 12.50 15.17
N LEU A 197 -5.57 12.67 13.91
CA LEU A 197 -4.18 12.82 13.49
C LEU A 197 -3.91 14.24 12.99
N GLU A 198 -2.66 14.66 13.15
CA GLU A 198 -2.13 15.91 12.60
C GLU A 198 -0.96 15.60 11.67
N MET A 199 -1.01 16.15 10.46
CA MET A 199 0.02 16.01 9.43
C MET A 199 0.53 17.39 9.05
N ASN A 200 1.82 17.67 9.31
CA ASN A 200 2.43 18.97 9.00
C ASN A 200 1.63 20.18 9.58
N GLY A 201 1.20 20.07 10.84
CA GLY A 201 0.42 21.11 11.52
C GLY A 201 -1.07 21.17 11.16
N VAL A 202 -1.57 20.25 10.32
CA VAL A 202 -2.96 20.24 9.85
C VAL A 202 -3.66 18.98 10.34
N LYS A 203 -4.76 19.15 11.07
CA LYS A 203 -5.62 18.04 11.48
C LYS A 203 -6.30 17.44 10.26
N ILE A 204 -6.24 16.12 10.14
CA ILE A 204 -6.79 15.39 9.01
C ILE A 204 -8.11 14.69 9.35
N ASP A 205 -8.99 14.60 8.37
CA ASP A 205 -10.30 13.95 8.47
C ASP A 205 -10.60 13.21 7.16
N LEU A 206 -10.71 11.88 7.24
CA LEU A 206 -10.93 11.03 6.08
C LEU A 206 -12.30 11.26 5.43
N SER A 207 -13.28 11.74 6.18
CA SER A 207 -14.62 12.06 5.67
C SER A 207 -14.63 13.30 4.78
N LYS A 208 -13.53 14.07 4.75
CA LYS A 208 -13.35 15.24 3.88
C LYS A 208 -12.67 14.92 2.55
N ILE A 209 -12.18 13.70 2.36
CA ILE A 209 -11.59 13.29 1.09
C ILE A 209 -12.69 13.29 0.02
N GLU A 210 -12.55 14.09 -1.03
CA GLU A 210 -13.47 14.10 -2.18
C GLU A 210 -12.97 13.24 -3.34
N THR A 211 -11.66 12.96 -3.39
CA THR A 211 -11.02 12.14 -4.42
C THR A 211 -11.64 10.74 -4.48
N PRO A 212 -12.04 10.23 -5.67
CA PRO A 212 -12.49 8.86 -5.82
C PRO A 212 -11.39 7.85 -5.45
N VAL A 213 -11.73 6.84 -4.65
CA VAL A 213 -10.78 5.84 -4.14
C VAL A 213 -11.19 4.42 -4.54
N PHE A 214 -10.30 3.73 -5.24
CA PHE A 214 -10.39 2.28 -5.42
C PHE A 214 -9.75 1.56 -4.23
N VAL A 215 -10.49 0.68 -3.56
CA VAL A 215 -10.05 -0.04 -2.37
C VAL A 215 -10.05 -1.53 -2.67
N LEU A 216 -8.87 -2.14 -2.67
CA LEU A 216 -8.72 -3.58 -2.78
C LEU A 216 -8.42 -4.19 -1.41
N ALA A 217 -9.23 -5.16 -1.03
CA ALA A 217 -8.92 -6.13 0.02
C ALA A 217 -8.81 -7.54 -0.58
N THR A 218 -8.19 -8.47 0.15
CA THR A 218 -8.11 -9.88 -0.27
C THR A 218 -8.68 -10.81 0.79
N SER A 219 -9.43 -11.83 0.38
CA SER A 219 -10.32 -12.60 1.27
C SER A 219 -9.61 -13.45 2.32
N GLU A 220 -8.38 -13.89 2.05
CA GLU A 220 -7.58 -14.75 2.95
C GLU A 220 -6.39 -13.95 3.55
N ASP A 221 -6.48 -12.62 3.59
CA ASP A 221 -5.45 -11.77 4.18
C ASP A 221 -5.50 -11.80 5.71
N HIS A 222 -4.49 -12.39 6.34
CA HIS A 222 -4.31 -12.41 7.79
C HIS A 222 -3.47 -11.23 8.32
N ILE A 223 -2.79 -10.49 7.43
CA ILE A 223 -1.96 -9.33 7.74
C ILE A 223 -2.83 -8.07 7.82
N ALA A 224 -3.71 -7.90 6.85
CA ALA A 224 -4.68 -6.82 6.77
C ALA A 224 -6.06 -7.42 6.48
N PRO A 225 -6.79 -7.88 7.52
CA PRO A 225 -8.08 -8.52 7.34
C PRO A 225 -9.01 -7.65 6.50
N TRP A 226 -9.66 -8.26 5.49
CA TRP A 226 -10.53 -7.50 4.59
C TRP A 226 -11.67 -6.80 5.34
N THR A 227 -12.12 -7.36 6.46
CA THR A 227 -13.10 -6.77 7.38
C THR A 227 -12.62 -5.50 8.08
N SER A 228 -11.31 -5.28 8.15
CA SER A 228 -10.66 -4.08 8.70
C SER A 228 -10.29 -3.06 7.62
N ILE A 229 -10.28 -3.50 6.35
CA ILE A 229 -10.16 -2.64 5.17
C ILE A 229 -11.54 -2.11 4.75
N TYR A 230 -12.57 -2.96 4.80
CA TYR A 230 -13.94 -2.65 4.39
C TYR A 230 -14.55 -1.38 5.00
N PRO A 231 -14.25 -0.99 6.27
CA PRO A 231 -14.69 0.28 6.85
C PRO A 231 -14.32 1.52 6.03
N ALA A 232 -13.34 1.45 5.13
CA ALA A 232 -13.05 2.50 4.16
C ALA A 232 -14.30 2.92 3.34
N THR A 233 -15.19 1.98 3.03
CA THR A 233 -16.47 2.25 2.33
C THR A 233 -17.43 3.15 3.11
N GLN A 234 -17.24 3.27 4.43
CA GLN A 234 -18.09 4.06 5.32
C GLN A 234 -17.40 5.33 5.84
N ILE A 235 -16.06 5.35 5.85
CA ILE A 235 -15.25 6.41 6.45
C ILE A 235 -14.80 7.44 5.42
N LEU A 236 -14.44 7.00 4.21
CA LEU A 236 -13.98 7.91 3.15
C LEU A 236 -15.16 8.73 2.62
N GLY A 237 -14.98 10.05 2.50
CA GLY A 237 -16.05 10.95 2.05
C GLY A 237 -16.40 10.85 0.56
N GLY A 238 -15.41 10.51 -0.27
CA GLY A 238 -15.52 10.48 -1.73
C GLY A 238 -16.13 9.18 -2.25
N GLU A 239 -16.24 9.08 -3.58
CA GLU A 239 -16.67 7.84 -4.24
C GLU A 239 -15.69 6.71 -3.91
N VAL A 240 -16.19 5.59 -3.39
CA VAL A 240 -15.40 4.39 -3.11
C VAL A 240 -15.80 3.27 -4.07
N GLU A 241 -14.81 2.66 -4.73
CA GLU A 241 -14.96 1.40 -5.46
C GLU A 241 -14.27 0.29 -4.67
N PHE A 242 -15.04 -0.58 -4.01
CA PHE A 242 -14.50 -1.64 -3.18
C PHE A 242 -14.51 -2.99 -3.89
N VAL A 243 -13.35 -3.62 -3.95
CA VAL A 243 -13.15 -4.94 -4.55
C VAL A 243 -12.53 -5.90 -3.54
N LEU A 244 -13.11 -7.10 -3.46
CA LEU A 244 -12.60 -8.20 -2.66
C LEU A 244 -11.95 -9.25 -3.57
N GLY A 245 -10.63 -9.22 -3.71
CA GLY A 245 -9.87 -10.25 -4.41
C GLY A 245 -9.82 -11.58 -3.64
N GLY A 246 -9.68 -12.69 -4.36
CA GLY A 246 -9.40 -13.98 -3.71
C GLY A 246 -7.94 -14.12 -3.25
N SER A 247 -7.66 -15.15 -2.46
CA SER A 247 -6.34 -15.46 -1.88
C SER A 247 -5.85 -14.47 -0.80
N GLY A 248 -4.59 -14.62 -0.37
CA GLY A 248 -3.98 -13.87 0.73
C GLY A 248 -3.22 -12.61 0.30
N HIS A 249 -2.61 -11.93 1.26
CA HIS A 249 -2.05 -10.56 1.16
C HIS A 249 -1.29 -10.27 -0.15
N ILE A 250 -0.30 -11.10 -0.50
CA ILE A 250 0.50 -10.88 -1.72
C ILE A 250 -0.09 -11.60 -2.94
N ALA A 251 -0.59 -12.82 -2.76
CA ALA A 251 -1.06 -13.64 -3.87
C ALA A 251 -2.33 -13.07 -4.52
N GLY A 252 -3.23 -12.49 -3.72
CA GLY A 252 -4.45 -11.83 -4.19
C GLY A 252 -4.17 -10.46 -4.83
N VAL A 253 -3.27 -9.68 -4.24
CA VAL A 253 -2.87 -8.36 -4.78
C VAL A 253 -2.08 -8.54 -6.08
N ILE A 254 -1.05 -9.39 -6.08
CA ILE A 254 -0.21 -9.69 -7.25
C ILE A 254 -0.79 -10.85 -8.05
N ASN A 255 -1.97 -10.63 -8.61
CA ASN A 255 -2.68 -11.58 -9.46
C ASN A 255 -2.72 -11.08 -10.91
N PRO A 256 -1.67 -11.27 -11.73
CA PRO A 256 -1.67 -10.80 -13.11
C PRO A 256 -2.76 -11.49 -13.96
N PRO A 257 -3.35 -10.81 -14.95
CA PRO A 257 -4.27 -11.45 -15.89
C PRO A 257 -3.48 -12.45 -16.75
N THR A 258 -3.83 -13.73 -16.65
CA THR A 258 -3.24 -14.81 -17.45
C THR A 258 -4.33 -15.65 -18.10
N GLU A 259 -3.99 -16.42 -19.15
CA GLU A 259 -4.93 -17.29 -19.86
C GLU A 259 -5.75 -18.20 -18.93
N ARG A 260 -5.11 -18.68 -17.85
CA ARG A 260 -5.81 -19.40 -16.79
C ARG A 260 -6.20 -18.42 -15.68
N ALA A 261 -7.50 -18.16 -15.56
CA ALA A 261 -8.07 -17.40 -14.46
C ALA A 261 -7.65 -18.01 -13.11
N LYS A 262 -7.21 -17.15 -12.18
CA LYS A 262 -6.85 -17.51 -10.80
C LYS A 262 -7.62 -16.62 -9.82
N TYR A 263 -8.01 -17.22 -8.69
CA TYR A 263 -8.64 -16.63 -7.51
C TYR A 263 -10.02 -15.98 -7.72
N GLY A 264 -10.21 -15.16 -8.76
CA GLY A 264 -11.41 -14.34 -8.91
C GLY A 264 -11.40 -13.12 -7.99
N PHE A 265 -12.44 -12.31 -8.11
CA PHE A 265 -12.72 -11.17 -7.24
C PHE A 265 -14.22 -10.94 -7.11
N ARG A 266 -14.64 -10.22 -6.06
CA ARG A 266 -16.04 -9.85 -5.84
C ARG A 266 -16.19 -8.34 -5.86
N LYS A 267 -17.28 -7.86 -6.46
CA LYS A 267 -17.67 -6.44 -6.49
C LYS A 267 -19.16 -6.28 -6.20
N SER A 268 -19.58 -5.13 -5.70
CA SER A 268 -20.99 -4.81 -5.47
C SER A 268 -21.21 -3.33 -5.73
N ASP A 269 -22.42 -2.97 -6.18
CA ASP A 269 -22.80 -1.57 -6.38
C ASP A 269 -23.26 -0.90 -5.07
N THR A 270 -23.35 -1.66 -3.97
CA THR A 270 -23.72 -1.13 -2.64
C THR A 270 -22.81 -1.66 -1.53
N TYR A 271 -22.49 -0.81 -0.57
CA TYR A 271 -21.62 -1.14 0.57
C TYR A 271 -22.39 -1.03 1.89
N PRO A 272 -23.12 -2.07 2.31
CA PRO A 272 -23.78 -2.08 3.62
C PRO A 272 -22.74 -1.96 4.75
N PRO A 273 -23.06 -1.35 5.91
CA PRO A 273 -22.08 -1.15 6.98
C PRO A 273 -21.43 -2.44 7.50
N GLU A 274 -22.20 -3.52 7.56
CA GLU A 274 -21.71 -4.83 7.98
C GLU A 274 -20.99 -5.56 6.84
N PRO A 275 -19.69 -5.92 6.99
CA PRO A 275 -18.93 -6.60 5.94
C PRO A 275 -19.59 -7.91 5.47
N ALA A 276 -20.19 -8.69 6.39
CA ALA A 276 -20.86 -9.94 6.02
C ALA A 276 -22.00 -9.74 4.99
N ASN A 277 -22.68 -8.59 5.06
CA ASN A 277 -23.75 -8.25 4.12
C ASN A 277 -23.22 -7.82 2.75
N PHE A 278 -21.95 -7.43 2.63
CA PHE A 278 -21.33 -7.23 1.32
C PHE A 278 -21.26 -8.55 0.56
N LEU A 279 -20.85 -9.64 1.22
CA LEU A 279 -20.71 -10.95 0.58
C LEU A 279 -22.02 -11.49 -0.02
N THR A 280 -23.17 -11.15 0.59
CA THR A 280 -24.48 -11.59 0.08
C THR A 280 -24.95 -10.81 -1.15
N LYS A 281 -24.41 -9.61 -1.37
CA LYS A 281 -24.73 -8.73 -2.50
C LYS A 281 -23.65 -8.69 -3.58
N ALA A 282 -22.44 -9.14 -3.26
CA ALA A 282 -21.33 -9.06 -4.17
C ALA A 282 -21.43 -10.14 -5.24
N THR A 283 -21.14 -9.75 -6.48
CA THR A 283 -21.07 -10.67 -7.61
C THR A 283 -19.63 -11.14 -7.75
N GLU A 284 -19.45 -12.46 -7.90
CA GLU A 284 -18.14 -13.07 -8.14
C GLU A 284 -17.78 -13.02 -9.62
N MET A 285 -16.59 -12.51 -9.89
CA MET A 285 -15.99 -12.35 -11.20
C MET A 285 -14.76 -13.27 -11.31
N PRO A 286 -14.62 -14.03 -12.41
CA PRO A 286 -13.46 -14.90 -12.58
C PRO A 286 -12.19 -14.09 -12.90
N GLY A 287 -11.04 -14.60 -12.46
CA GLY A 287 -9.73 -14.09 -12.88
C GLY A 287 -9.21 -12.92 -12.05
N SER A 288 -8.35 -12.12 -12.68
CA SER A 288 -7.65 -10.99 -12.04
C SER A 288 -8.57 -9.78 -11.90
N TRP A 289 -8.43 -9.05 -10.79
CA TRP A 289 -9.04 -7.74 -10.59
C TRP A 289 -8.31 -6.61 -11.34
N TRP A 290 -7.08 -6.84 -11.85
CA TRP A 290 -6.27 -5.80 -12.50
C TRP A 290 -6.96 -5.17 -13.72
N PRO A 291 -7.59 -5.94 -14.64
CA PRO A 291 -8.31 -5.34 -15.76
C PRO A 291 -9.46 -4.44 -15.29
N TYR A 292 -10.21 -4.89 -14.27
CA TYR A 292 -11.31 -4.11 -13.72
C TYR A 292 -10.84 -2.79 -13.10
N TRP A 293 -9.75 -2.83 -12.33
CA TRP A 293 -9.12 -1.63 -11.77
C TRP A 293 -8.57 -0.69 -12.85
N ALA A 294 -7.89 -1.23 -13.86
CA ALA A 294 -7.35 -0.42 -14.95
C ALA A 294 -8.48 0.27 -15.72
N ASP A 295 -9.57 -0.44 -16.03
CA ASP A 295 -10.72 0.13 -16.72
C ASP A 295 -11.42 1.21 -15.84
N TRP A 296 -11.52 1.00 -14.52
CA TRP A 296 -11.99 2.04 -13.58
C TRP A 296 -11.09 3.27 -13.59
N LEU A 297 -9.77 3.08 -13.61
CA LEU A 297 -8.78 4.16 -13.61
C LEU A 297 -8.83 4.97 -14.90
N GLU A 298 -8.89 4.29 -16.05
CA GLU A 298 -9.00 4.88 -17.38
C GLU A 298 -10.34 5.63 -17.57
N ALA A 299 -11.41 5.19 -16.91
CA ALA A 299 -12.69 5.90 -16.91
C ALA A 299 -12.64 7.26 -16.19
N LYS A 300 -11.65 7.51 -15.31
CA LYS A 300 -11.48 8.81 -14.64
C LYS A 300 -10.84 9.87 -15.55
N ASP A 301 -10.01 9.47 -16.53
CA ASP A 301 -9.54 10.32 -17.62
C ASP A 301 -9.11 9.47 -18.84
N GLY A 302 -9.96 9.47 -19.87
CA GLY A 302 -9.73 8.69 -21.09
C GLY A 302 -8.86 9.38 -22.15
N LYS A 303 -8.30 10.57 -21.86
CA LYS A 303 -7.47 11.28 -22.83
C LYS A 303 -6.12 10.58 -23.00
N THR A 304 -5.77 10.31 -24.26
CA THR A 304 -4.47 9.76 -24.61
C THR A 304 -3.56 10.85 -25.17
N VAL A 305 -2.28 10.76 -24.85
CA VAL A 305 -1.24 11.64 -25.36
C VAL A 305 -0.12 10.80 -25.98
N LYS A 306 0.72 11.44 -26.81
CA LYS A 306 1.91 10.75 -27.33
C LYS A 306 2.78 10.27 -26.17
N PRO A 307 3.38 9.06 -26.25
CA PRO A 307 4.24 8.53 -25.20
C PRO A 307 5.32 9.55 -24.80
N ARG A 308 5.40 9.82 -23.50
CA ARG A 308 6.41 10.74 -22.96
C ARG A 308 7.78 10.10 -23.09
N LYS A 309 8.75 10.88 -23.53
CA LYS A 309 10.17 10.48 -23.46
C LYS A 309 10.69 10.86 -22.07
N PRO A 310 11.39 9.96 -21.36
CA PRO A 310 12.03 10.29 -20.09
C PRO A 310 12.81 11.59 -20.23
N VAL A 311 12.43 12.56 -19.41
CA VAL A 311 12.73 13.96 -19.70
C VAL A 311 14.12 14.30 -19.18
N ASN A 312 15.11 14.50 -20.05
CA ASN A 312 16.36 15.19 -19.69
C ASN A 312 16.13 16.71 -19.68
N ARG A 313 15.28 17.24 -18.79
CA ARG A 313 15.01 18.68 -18.69
C ARG A 313 15.25 19.20 -17.27
N GLY A 314 15.92 20.36 -17.22
CA GLY A 314 16.12 21.12 -15.98
C GLY A 314 16.78 20.28 -14.88
N LYS A 315 16.18 20.34 -13.69
CA LYS A 315 16.62 19.62 -12.48
C LYS A 315 16.24 18.13 -12.45
N TYR A 316 15.42 17.65 -13.39
CA TYR A 316 14.90 16.27 -13.42
C TYR A 316 15.62 15.38 -14.43
N LYS A 317 16.92 15.59 -14.64
CA LYS A 317 17.71 14.74 -15.54
C LYS A 317 17.77 13.31 -15.00
N SER A 318 17.81 12.34 -15.91
CA SER A 318 17.99 10.94 -15.55
C SER A 318 19.30 10.79 -14.75
N ILE A 319 19.21 10.24 -13.54
CA ILE A 319 20.35 10.07 -12.64
C ILE A 319 21.04 8.73 -12.93
N GLU A 320 20.26 7.64 -12.88
CA GLU A 320 20.72 6.27 -13.14
C GLU A 320 19.58 5.41 -13.72
N PRO A 321 19.87 4.28 -14.39
CA PRO A 321 18.85 3.34 -14.82
C PRO A 321 18.10 2.72 -13.63
N ALA A 322 16.79 2.51 -13.80
CA ALA A 322 16.00 1.69 -12.87
C ALA A 322 16.64 0.29 -12.70
N PRO A 323 16.57 -0.33 -11.50
CA PRO A 323 15.71 0.04 -10.38
C PRO A 323 16.33 1.05 -9.38
N GLY A 324 17.50 1.62 -9.70
CA GLY A 324 18.16 2.61 -8.85
C GLY A 324 19.00 2.03 -7.71
N SER A 325 19.67 2.91 -6.99
CA SER A 325 20.61 2.62 -5.91
C SER A 325 19.94 2.39 -4.56
N TYR A 326 18.84 3.09 -4.26
CA TYR A 326 18.15 2.99 -2.96
C TYR A 326 17.60 1.60 -2.69
N VAL A 327 16.96 0.97 -3.68
CA VAL A 327 16.45 -0.42 -3.56
C VAL A 327 17.56 -1.48 -3.52
N ARG A 328 18.81 -1.10 -3.78
CA ARG A 328 19.97 -1.99 -3.69
C ARG A 328 20.75 -1.80 -2.38
N ALA A 329 20.32 -0.86 -1.52
CA ALA A 329 20.99 -0.52 -0.29
C ALA A 329 20.53 -1.43 0.85
N ASN A 330 21.48 -2.13 1.48
CA ASN A 330 21.25 -3.02 2.62
C ASN A 330 21.48 -2.35 3.97
#